data_AF-A0A9E2ZPN8-F1
#
_entry.id   AF-A0A9E2ZPN8-F1
#
_cell.length_a   1.000
_cell.length_b   1.000
_cell.length_c   1.000
_cell.angle_alpha   90.00
_cell.angle_beta   90.00
_cell.angle_gamma   90.00
#
_symmetry.space_group_name_H-M   'P 1'
#
loop_
_entity.id
_entity.type
_entity.pdbx_description
1 polymer ?
#
loop_
_entity_poly.entity_id
_entity_poly.type
_entity_poly.pdbx_seq_one_letter_code
_entity_poly.pdbx_strand_id
1 'polypeptide(L)'
;MTARARLAFAVCLGIGAGIGTAPTAVADRPQPVPLYGSYDSFLDHSQQTFNGQPRSSEPATQAASFSTTCGASGCVAHWLRLTELADNPNAPSLFDYQWVNDRWTSSSEYPFHCDDGSTVTATRTDFLLPNGDGSFAGQRTFTVDAPGCRGDGAGTYFLPFTLTPT
;
A
#
# COMPACT_ATOMS: atom_id res chain seq x y z
N MET A 1 -32.19 78.80 -25.00
CA MET A 1 -31.27 79.34 -23.98
C MET A 1 -31.94 79.04 -22.64
N THR A 2 -31.49 78.14 -21.77
CA THR A 2 -30.17 78.00 -21.15
C THR A 2 -30.04 76.59 -20.57
N ALA A 3 -28.82 76.06 -20.53
CA ALA A 3 -28.45 74.71 -20.08
C ALA A 3 -28.62 74.46 -18.57
N ARG A 4 -28.72 73.18 -18.18
CA ARG A 4 -28.06 72.60 -16.98
C ARG A 4 -28.02 71.07 -17.09
N ALA A 5 -26.81 70.53 -17.28
CA ALA A 5 -26.46 69.12 -17.14
C ALA A 5 -25.99 68.84 -15.71
N ARG A 6 -26.34 67.69 -15.10
CA ARG A 6 -25.57 67.03 -14.02
C ARG A 6 -25.80 65.51 -13.97
N LEU A 7 -24.69 64.80 -14.19
CA LEU A 7 -24.15 63.57 -13.56
C LEU A 7 -25.03 62.33 -13.26
N ALA A 8 -24.68 61.26 -13.99
CA ALA A 8 -24.14 59.95 -13.56
C ALA A 8 -24.76 59.16 -12.39
N PHE A 9 -25.10 57.89 -12.64
CA PHE A 9 -24.66 56.75 -11.83
C PHE A 9 -24.62 55.47 -12.68
N ALA A 10 -23.44 54.88 -12.83
CA ALA A 10 -23.25 53.55 -13.40
C ALA A 10 -23.48 52.50 -12.29
N VAL A 11 -24.25 51.45 -12.58
CA VAL A 11 -24.37 50.28 -11.71
C VAL A 11 -23.82 49.09 -12.48
N CYS A 12 -22.61 48.67 -12.10
CA CYS A 12 -22.05 47.38 -12.47
C CYS A 12 -22.68 46.30 -11.57
N LEU A 13 -23.49 45.41 -12.14
CA LEU A 13 -23.90 44.17 -11.48
C LEU A 13 -22.84 43.09 -11.76
N GLY A 14 -22.05 42.77 -10.75
CA GLY A 14 -21.09 41.67 -10.77
C GLY A 14 -21.79 40.31 -10.75
N ILE A 15 -21.41 39.43 -11.68
CA ILE A 15 -21.81 38.02 -11.68
C ILE A 15 -20.82 37.28 -10.76
N GLY A 16 -21.28 36.87 -9.59
CA GLY A 16 -20.50 36.02 -8.69
C GLY A 16 -20.43 34.60 -9.23
N ALA A 17 -19.23 34.17 -9.64
CA ALA A 17 -18.93 32.78 -9.95
C ALA A 17 -18.88 31.98 -8.64
N GLY A 18 -19.92 31.19 -8.37
CA GLY A 18 -19.92 30.23 -7.28
C GLY A 18 -19.01 29.05 -7.64
N ILE A 19 -17.83 28.98 -7.02
CA ILE A 19 -16.98 27.80 -7.06
C ILE A 19 -17.62 26.79 -6.11
N GLY A 20 -18.48 25.92 -6.64
CA GLY A 20 -18.98 24.78 -5.91
C GLY A 20 -17.83 23.79 -5.72
N THR A 21 -17.37 23.61 -4.50
CA THR A 21 -16.56 22.45 -4.11
C THR A 21 -17.45 21.22 -4.33
N ALA A 22 -17.15 20.42 -5.35
CA ALA A 22 -17.83 19.15 -5.54
C ALA A 22 -17.63 18.30 -4.27
N PRO A 23 -18.69 17.77 -3.65
CA PRO A 23 -18.53 16.85 -2.55
C PRO A 23 -17.77 15.61 -3.07
N THR A 24 -16.60 15.33 -2.50
CA THR A 24 -15.95 14.03 -2.69
C THR A 24 -16.83 13.00 -2.00
N ALA A 25 -17.62 12.28 -2.77
CA ALA A 25 -18.42 11.16 -2.28
C ALA A 25 -17.45 10.04 -1.86
N VAL A 26 -17.03 10.06 -0.59
CA VAL A 26 -16.53 8.86 0.06
C VAL A 26 -17.77 8.03 0.35
N ALA A 27 -18.07 7.06 -0.52
CA ALA A 27 -19.06 6.06 -0.18
C ALA A 27 -18.53 5.34 1.06
N ASP A 28 -19.25 5.42 2.19
CA ASP A 28 -19.14 4.46 3.28
C ASP A 28 -19.36 3.09 2.63
N ARG A 29 -18.28 2.38 2.30
CA ARG A 29 -18.40 1.05 1.73
C ARG A 29 -18.56 0.10 2.91
N PRO A 30 -19.69 -0.59 3.04
CA PRO A 30 -19.82 -1.66 4.03
C PRO A 30 -18.88 -2.84 3.72
N GLN A 31 -18.29 -2.85 2.53
CA GLN A 31 -17.43 -3.91 2.00
C GLN A 31 -16.04 -3.36 1.67
N PRO A 32 -14.98 -4.15 1.85
CA PRO A 32 -13.61 -3.73 1.60
C PRO A 32 -13.42 -3.29 0.14
N VAL A 33 -12.35 -2.52 -0.12
CA VAL A 33 -11.92 -2.29 -1.50
C VAL A 33 -11.50 -3.64 -2.10
N PRO A 34 -12.15 -4.10 -3.18
CA PRO A 34 -11.88 -5.40 -3.78
C PRO A 34 -10.41 -5.56 -4.18
N LEU A 35 -9.81 -6.71 -3.85
CA LEU A 35 -8.47 -7.10 -4.28
C LEU A 35 -8.57 -8.44 -5.03
N TYR A 36 -8.56 -8.36 -6.36
CA TYR A 36 -8.77 -9.48 -7.28
C TYR A 36 -7.95 -9.32 -8.56
N GLY A 37 -7.54 -10.44 -9.14
CA GLY A 37 -6.89 -10.48 -10.45
C GLY A 37 -5.37 -10.51 -10.36
N SER A 38 -4.71 -10.20 -11.47
CA SER A 38 -3.26 -10.22 -11.58
C SER A 38 -2.67 -8.84 -11.28
N TYR A 39 -1.54 -8.83 -10.58
CA TYR A 39 -0.80 -7.62 -10.23
C TYR A 39 0.69 -7.86 -10.37
N ASP A 40 1.41 -6.79 -10.70
CA ASP A 40 2.82 -6.66 -10.41
C ASP A 40 3.01 -6.11 -9.00
N SER A 41 3.76 -6.83 -8.17
CA SER A 41 4.22 -6.39 -6.86
C SER A 41 5.63 -5.83 -6.97
N PHE A 42 5.75 -4.51 -7.01
CA PHE A 42 7.04 -3.82 -7.01
C PHE A 42 7.52 -3.59 -5.57
N LEU A 43 8.55 -4.31 -5.16
CA LEU A 43 9.22 -4.20 -3.87
C LEU A 43 10.33 -3.16 -3.98
N ASP A 44 10.16 -2.01 -3.32
CA ASP A 44 11.10 -0.91 -3.39
C ASP A 44 12.22 -1.08 -2.37
N HIS A 45 13.10 -2.04 -2.64
CA HIS A 45 14.26 -2.32 -1.79
C HIS A 45 15.24 -1.14 -1.72
N SER A 46 15.15 -0.16 -2.62
CA SER A 46 15.97 1.06 -2.52
C SER A 46 15.61 1.90 -1.28
N GLN A 47 14.39 1.74 -0.76
CA GLN A 47 13.88 2.41 0.44
C GLN A 47 13.84 1.49 1.67
N GLN A 48 14.46 0.31 1.61
CA GLN A 48 14.49 -0.61 2.73
C GLN A 48 15.28 -0.04 3.92
N THR A 49 14.83 -0.33 5.13
CA THR A 49 15.55 -0.01 6.37
C THR A 49 15.67 -1.20 7.31
N PHE A 50 16.64 -1.16 8.21
CA PHE A 50 16.74 -2.03 9.39
C PHE A 50 16.82 -1.14 10.63
N ASN A 51 15.87 -1.29 11.56
CA ASN A 51 15.72 -0.42 12.73
C ASN A 51 15.74 1.08 12.37
N GLY A 52 15.13 1.43 11.24
CA GLY A 52 15.05 2.79 10.71
C GLY A 52 16.33 3.30 10.01
N GLN A 53 17.42 2.52 10.02
CA GLN A 53 18.63 2.86 9.27
C GLN A 53 18.56 2.33 7.84
N PRO A 54 18.97 3.10 6.82
CA PRO A 54 18.93 2.64 5.43
C PRO A 54 19.68 1.33 5.20
N ARG A 55 19.04 0.42 4.47
CA ARG A 55 19.56 -0.88 4.03
C ARG A 55 19.13 -1.17 2.60
N SER A 56 19.39 -0.20 1.74
CA SER A 56 18.96 -0.21 0.34
C SER A 56 19.61 -1.33 -0.46
N SER A 57 18.84 -1.96 -1.34
CA SER A 57 19.32 -2.85 -2.39
C SER A 57 18.49 -2.66 -3.67
N GLU A 58 18.81 -3.40 -4.73
CA GLU A 58 18.10 -3.32 -6.01
C GLU A 58 16.60 -3.66 -5.83
N PRO A 59 15.67 -2.82 -6.33
CA PRO A 59 14.25 -3.14 -6.34
C PRO A 59 13.94 -4.41 -7.12
N ALA A 60 12.80 -5.03 -6.81
CA ALA A 60 12.36 -6.25 -7.47
C ALA A 60 10.87 -6.21 -7.78
N THR A 61 10.47 -6.78 -8.92
CA THR A 61 9.05 -6.96 -9.28
C THR A 61 8.70 -8.44 -9.26
N GLN A 62 7.55 -8.77 -8.68
CA GLN A 62 7.04 -10.13 -8.60
C GLN A 62 5.61 -10.18 -9.14
N ALA A 63 5.31 -11.14 -10.00
CA ALA A 63 3.94 -11.36 -10.45
C ALA A 63 3.12 -12.01 -9.32
N ALA A 64 1.90 -11.53 -9.14
CA ALA A 64 0.98 -12.01 -8.12
C ALA A 64 -0.43 -12.19 -8.68
N SER A 65 -1.18 -13.13 -8.10
CA SER A 65 -2.60 -13.31 -8.32
C SER A 65 -3.35 -13.18 -7.01
N PHE A 66 -4.45 -12.43 -7.04
CA PHE A 66 -5.30 -12.20 -5.88
C PHE A 66 -6.71 -12.73 -6.09
N SER A 67 -7.27 -13.29 -5.03
CA SER A 67 -8.70 -13.55 -4.90
C SER A 67 -9.19 -13.06 -3.55
N THR A 68 -10.43 -12.62 -3.44
CA THR A 68 -11.04 -12.24 -2.16
C THR A 68 -12.31 -13.03 -1.90
N THR A 69 -12.45 -13.55 -0.68
CA THR A 69 -13.64 -14.26 -0.20
C THR A 69 -14.23 -13.50 0.98
N CYS A 70 -15.52 -13.20 0.93
CA CYS A 70 -16.23 -12.51 2.00
C CYS A 70 -17.32 -13.40 2.61
N GLY A 71 -17.41 -13.40 3.94
CA GLY A 71 -18.43 -14.08 4.71
C GLY A 71 -18.90 -13.26 5.91
N ALA A 72 -19.67 -13.88 6.80
CA ALA A 72 -20.21 -13.20 7.99
C ALA A 72 -19.10 -12.70 8.95
N SER A 73 -17.92 -13.32 8.91
CA SER A 73 -16.75 -12.95 9.73
C SER A 73 -15.87 -11.86 9.11
N GLY A 74 -16.26 -11.30 7.96
CA GLY A 74 -15.47 -10.33 7.20
C GLY A 74 -14.92 -10.92 5.90
N CYS A 75 -13.92 -10.25 5.35
CA CYS A 75 -13.32 -10.61 4.07
C CYS A 75 -11.85 -10.97 4.22
N VAL A 76 -11.42 -11.95 3.43
CA VAL A 76 -10.04 -12.40 3.32
C VAL A 76 -9.60 -12.31 1.86
N ALA A 77 -8.51 -11.61 1.59
CA ALA A 77 -7.83 -11.63 0.30
C ALA A 77 -6.66 -12.62 0.34
N HIS A 78 -6.57 -13.49 -0.65
CA HIS A 78 -5.52 -14.48 -0.82
C HIS A 78 -4.55 -13.97 -1.88
N TRP A 79 -3.33 -13.65 -1.48
CA TRP A 79 -2.20 -13.34 -2.36
C TRP A 79 -1.48 -14.63 -2.72
N LEU A 80 -1.46 -15.00 -4.00
CA LEU A 80 -0.55 -16.02 -4.55
C LEU A 80 0.62 -15.36 -5.31
N ARG A 81 1.84 -15.53 -4.81
CA ARG A 81 3.08 -15.15 -5.49
C ARG A 81 3.36 -16.16 -6.60
N LEU A 82 3.47 -15.68 -7.84
CA LEU A 82 3.70 -16.51 -9.03
C LEU A 82 5.19 -16.61 -9.39
N THR A 83 6.01 -15.68 -8.89
CA THR A 83 7.47 -15.69 -9.06
C THR A 83 8.14 -16.53 -7.98
N GLU A 84 8.99 -17.48 -8.37
CA GLU A 84 9.85 -18.21 -7.44
C GLU A 84 10.96 -17.31 -6.89
N LEU A 85 11.33 -17.51 -5.63
CA LEU A 85 12.44 -16.77 -5.00
C LEU A 85 13.66 -17.67 -4.99
N ALA A 86 14.60 -17.44 -5.91
CA ALA A 86 15.82 -18.25 -6.03
C ALA A 86 16.62 -18.30 -4.71
N ASP A 87 16.74 -17.17 -4.02
CA ASP A 87 17.47 -17.07 -2.76
C ASP A 87 16.64 -17.54 -1.55
N ASN A 88 15.33 -17.74 -1.71
CA ASN A 88 14.47 -18.19 -0.62
C ASN A 88 13.39 -19.18 -1.11
N PRO A 89 13.80 -20.38 -1.55
CA PRO A 89 12.90 -21.36 -2.17
C PRO A 89 11.86 -21.90 -1.18
N ASN A 90 12.10 -21.79 0.12
CA ASN A 90 11.20 -22.26 1.17
C ASN A 90 10.20 -21.18 1.62
N ALA A 91 10.28 -19.96 1.07
CA ALA A 91 9.31 -18.92 1.38
C ALA A 91 7.91 -19.32 0.92
N PRO A 92 6.87 -19.18 1.78
CA PRO A 92 5.49 -19.40 1.36
C PRO A 92 5.15 -18.59 0.11
N SER A 93 4.30 -19.14 -0.75
CA SER A 93 3.79 -18.45 -1.93
C SER A 93 2.39 -17.88 -1.71
N LEU A 94 1.67 -18.33 -0.68
CA LEU A 94 0.31 -17.91 -0.37
C LEU A 94 0.28 -17.10 0.92
N PHE A 95 -0.40 -15.94 0.90
CA PHE A 95 -0.59 -15.08 2.07
C PHE A 95 -2.03 -14.61 2.16
N ASP A 96 -2.62 -14.74 3.34
CA ASP A 96 -3.98 -14.29 3.61
C ASP A 96 -3.94 -12.90 4.26
N TYR A 97 -4.78 -12.01 3.75
CA TYR A 97 -4.96 -10.64 4.22
C TYR A 97 -6.38 -10.47 4.73
N GLN A 98 -6.54 -9.96 5.94
CA GLN A 98 -7.82 -9.60 6.52
C GLN A 98 -8.09 -8.11 6.33
N TRP A 99 -9.34 -7.74 6.07
CA TRP A 99 -9.73 -6.33 6.06
C TRP A 99 -9.96 -5.81 7.48
N VAL A 100 -9.13 -4.87 7.93
CA VAL A 100 -9.19 -4.29 9.28
C VAL A 100 -8.81 -2.81 9.20
N ASN A 101 -9.61 -1.91 9.78
CA ASN A 101 -9.30 -0.46 9.84
C ASN A 101 -8.93 0.14 8.47
N ASP A 102 -9.80 -0.10 7.47
CA ASP A 102 -9.71 0.42 6.10
C ASP A 102 -8.45 0.03 5.33
N ARG A 103 -7.84 -1.10 5.69
CA ARG A 103 -6.69 -1.68 4.99
C ARG A 103 -6.72 -3.20 5.00
N TRP A 104 -6.06 -3.80 4.04
CA TRP A 104 -5.73 -5.23 4.08
C TRP A 104 -4.51 -5.44 4.96
N THR A 105 -4.57 -6.40 5.88
CA THR A 105 -3.49 -6.70 6.84
C THR A 105 -3.17 -8.20 6.83
N SER A 106 -1.89 -8.56 6.81
CA SER A 106 -1.43 -9.94 6.95
C SER A 106 -0.35 -10.03 8.02
N SER A 107 -0.32 -11.13 8.78
CA SER A 107 0.77 -11.43 9.72
C SER A 107 0.99 -12.94 9.80
N SER A 108 2.23 -13.40 9.63
CA SER A 108 2.59 -14.82 9.70
C SER A 108 4.08 -15.01 9.96
N GLU A 109 4.45 -16.20 10.43
CA GLU A 109 5.86 -16.60 10.45
C GLU A 109 6.40 -16.74 9.02
N TYR A 110 7.65 -16.36 8.84
CA TYR A 110 8.30 -16.33 7.54
C TYR A 110 9.78 -16.75 7.67
N PRO A 111 10.28 -17.63 6.79
CA PRO A 111 11.70 -17.95 6.73
C PRO A 111 12.45 -16.78 6.09
N PHE A 112 12.97 -15.86 6.89
CA PHE A 112 13.70 -14.69 6.41
C PHE A 112 15.11 -15.08 5.99
N HIS A 113 15.49 -14.71 4.77
CA HIS A 113 16.81 -15.01 4.21
C HIS A 113 17.79 -13.87 4.56
N CYS A 114 18.89 -14.21 5.21
CA CYS A 114 19.94 -13.27 5.60
C CYS A 114 20.97 -13.07 4.48
N ASP A 115 21.69 -11.94 4.50
CA ASP A 115 22.72 -11.62 3.50
C ASP A 115 23.86 -12.65 3.43
N ASP A 116 24.12 -13.40 4.52
CA ASP A 116 25.13 -14.45 4.58
C ASP A 116 24.64 -15.82 4.07
N GLY A 117 23.45 -15.88 3.47
CA GLY A 117 22.85 -17.10 2.93
C GLY A 117 22.14 -17.97 3.97
N SER A 118 22.17 -17.58 5.25
CA SER A 118 21.42 -18.28 6.29
C SER A 118 19.95 -17.90 6.29
N THR A 119 19.14 -18.64 7.05
CA THR A 119 17.71 -18.36 7.21
C THR A 119 17.37 -18.31 8.70
N VAL A 120 16.57 -17.32 9.08
CA VAL A 120 16.04 -17.14 10.44
C VAL A 120 14.52 -17.03 10.39
N THR A 121 13.84 -17.44 11.46
CA THR A 121 12.40 -17.21 11.56
C THR A 121 12.15 -15.73 11.87
N ALA A 122 11.24 -15.13 11.12
CA ALA A 122 10.75 -13.78 11.35
C ALA A 122 9.22 -13.77 11.42
N THR A 123 8.66 -12.78 12.10
CA THR A 123 7.26 -12.41 11.87
C THR A 123 7.21 -11.42 10.71
N ARG A 124 6.59 -11.84 9.61
CA ARG A 124 6.28 -10.93 8.50
C ARG A 124 4.93 -10.29 8.75
N THR A 125 4.85 -8.97 8.63
CA THR A 125 3.58 -8.22 8.64
C THR A 125 3.49 -7.34 7.42
N ASP A 126 2.32 -7.34 6.79
CA ASP A 126 2.02 -6.50 5.63
C ASP A 126 0.76 -5.67 5.85
N PHE A 127 0.75 -4.46 5.30
CA PHE A 127 -0.45 -3.62 5.13
C PHE A 127 -0.58 -3.20 3.67
N LEU A 128 -1.81 -3.20 3.13
CA LEU A 128 -2.13 -2.64 1.81
C LEU A 128 -3.22 -1.58 1.95
N LEU A 129 -2.93 -0.38 1.48
CA LEU A 129 -3.87 0.73 1.38
C LEU A 129 -4.29 0.93 -0.08
N PRO A 130 -5.60 0.95 -0.38
CA PRO A 130 -6.08 1.19 -1.74
C PRO A 130 -5.86 2.65 -2.16
N ASN A 131 -5.38 2.87 -3.38
CA ASN A 131 -5.18 4.22 -3.94
C ASN A 131 -6.42 4.77 -4.69
N GLY A 132 -7.42 3.93 -4.95
CA GLY A 132 -8.67 4.30 -5.65
C GLY A 132 -8.64 4.14 -7.17
N ASP A 133 -7.46 3.90 -7.76
CA ASP A 133 -7.25 3.62 -9.18
C ASP A 133 -7.09 2.11 -9.48
N GLY A 134 -7.31 1.27 -8.47
CA GLY A 134 -7.09 -0.18 -8.52
C GLY A 134 -5.70 -0.62 -8.03
N SER A 135 -4.74 0.32 -7.89
CA SER A 135 -3.46 0.03 -7.26
C SER A 135 -3.52 0.09 -5.74
N PHE A 136 -2.50 -0.48 -5.09
CA PHE A 136 -2.34 -0.43 -3.63
C PHE A 136 -0.93 0.03 -3.25
N ALA A 137 -0.86 0.87 -2.22
CA ALA A 137 0.38 1.16 -1.51
C ALA A 137 0.57 0.13 -0.39
N GLY A 138 1.73 -0.52 -0.36
CA GLY A 138 2.09 -1.59 0.54
C GLY A 138 3.19 -1.20 1.51
N GLN A 139 3.11 -1.73 2.72
CA GLN A 139 4.21 -1.72 3.69
C GLN A 139 4.41 -3.12 4.21
N ARG A 140 5.67 -3.57 4.23
CA ARG A 140 6.08 -4.87 4.75
C ARG A 140 7.10 -4.69 5.86
N THR A 141 6.96 -5.46 6.92
CA THR A 141 7.99 -5.61 7.94
C THR A 141 8.36 -7.07 8.13
N PHE A 142 9.61 -7.28 8.53
CA PHE A 142 10.08 -8.55 9.07
C PHE A 142 10.69 -8.28 10.44
N THR A 143 10.05 -8.77 11.49
CA THR A 143 10.58 -8.71 12.85
C THR A 143 11.30 -10.00 13.16
N VAL A 144 12.60 -9.90 13.39
CA VAL A 144 13.52 -11.02 13.65
C VAL A 144 13.88 -11.02 15.13
N ASP A 145 13.61 -12.13 15.81
CA ASP A 145 13.99 -12.32 17.21
C ASP A 145 15.47 -12.73 17.34
N ALA A 146 16.00 -12.68 18.58
CA ALA A 146 17.38 -13.09 18.83
C ALA A 146 17.59 -14.59 18.51
N PRO A 147 18.74 -14.97 17.90
CA PRO A 147 19.93 -14.15 17.67
C PRO A 147 19.88 -13.30 16.38
N GLY A 148 18.92 -13.54 15.48
CA GLY A 148 18.78 -12.87 14.19
C GLY A 148 19.89 -13.13 13.18
N CYS A 149 19.94 -12.32 12.12
CA CYS A 149 20.92 -12.47 11.06
C CYS A 149 22.33 -12.10 11.55
N ARG A 150 23.36 -12.81 11.06
CA ARG A 150 24.75 -12.51 11.40
C ARG A 150 25.10 -11.08 10.98
N GLY A 151 25.58 -10.27 11.93
CA GLY A 151 25.95 -8.86 11.72
C GLY A 151 24.84 -7.87 12.09
N ASP A 152 23.58 -8.27 11.95
CA ASP A 152 22.42 -7.42 12.24
C ASP A 152 21.83 -7.67 13.64
N GLY A 153 21.77 -8.94 14.04
CA GLY A 153 21.10 -9.34 15.26
C GLY A 153 19.57 -9.35 15.13
N ALA A 154 18.89 -9.24 16.27
CA ALA A 154 17.44 -9.06 16.32
C ALA A 154 17.05 -7.63 15.90
N GLY A 155 15.88 -7.48 15.28
CA GLY A 155 15.39 -6.17 14.87
C GLY A 155 14.28 -6.25 13.83
N THR A 156 13.95 -5.10 13.25
CA THR A 156 12.88 -4.99 12.27
C THR A 156 13.40 -4.44 10.96
N TYR A 157 13.22 -5.21 9.88
CA TYR A 157 13.32 -4.72 8.52
C TYR A 157 11.99 -4.09 8.11
N PHE A 158 12.04 -2.99 7.37
CA PHE A 158 10.89 -2.34 6.75
C PHE A 158 11.13 -2.17 5.26
N LEU A 159 10.11 -2.45 4.45
CA LEU A 159 10.14 -2.40 3.00
C LEU A 159 8.81 -1.84 2.47
N PRO A 160 8.79 -0.68 1.81
CA PRO A 160 7.62 -0.24 1.05
C PRO A 160 7.49 -1.04 -0.25
N PHE A 161 6.26 -1.21 -0.72
CA PHE A 161 5.99 -1.82 -2.01
C PHE A 161 4.71 -1.29 -2.64
N THR A 162 4.48 -1.57 -3.92
CA THR A 162 3.23 -1.23 -4.61
C THR A 162 2.66 -2.44 -5.34
N LEU A 163 1.33 -2.47 -5.47
CA LEU A 163 0.61 -3.42 -6.32
C LEU A 163 -0.02 -2.66 -7.47
N THR A 164 0.32 -3.03 -8.70
CA THR A 164 -0.24 -2.44 -9.92
C THR A 164 -0.98 -3.53 -10.71
N PRO A 165 -2.27 -3.35 -11.05
CA PRO A 165 -3.00 -4.31 -11.88
C PRO A 165 -2.32 -4.55 -13.24
N THR A 166 -2.37 -5.78 -13.74
CA THR A 166 -1.78 -6.20 -15.04
C THR A 166 -2.81 -6.83 -15.97
#